data_AF-A0AAW1MTT0-F1
#
_entry.id   AF-A0AAW1MTT0-F1
#
_cell.length_a   1.000
_cell.length_b   1.000
_cell.length_c   1.000
_cell.angle_alpha   90.00
_cell.angle_beta   90.00
_cell.angle_gamma   90.00
#
_symmetry.space_group_name_H-M   'P 1'
#
loop_
_entity.id
_entity.type
_entity.pdbx_description
1 polymer ?
#
loop_
_entity_poly.entity_id
_entity_poly.type
_entity_poly.pdbx_seq_one_letter_code
_entity_poly.pdbx_strand_id
1 'polypeptide(L)'
;MAFLRTVLRYSVYKKYGYALTNLQDCCGGFGKINQIALKSTAATGALIQDNTAAPVGSTSPKDPLDITFEDSIAAFKSKTTWELLRAYIVYTLCSFETLVEHNMKLMKTCRAILGERLFIALMKSTFYGHFVAGEDQYKIRPTLERLRSFGVKPILDYSVEEDISQEEAEKREVEASVPEGGDTVDKDSLKQYHVAKTFADRRYKVQSARTYFYLNEATCERNTETFLQCLEAVAGATYGTGITAIKLTALGRPQLLLQLSEVIMRCRKYMTEMVGGEGNVLSHHMTRQDLEEKIRAAKITDQVSVQKFLDNLTSDSKGILHLFPWSGIIDENQELSNTFRVPDLKSGRMVRLITQLSSKEEEMFRNMIRRLNTIVKSAQEMDVRVMVDAEQTYFQPAISRITLEFMRKYNKEKAIVFNTYQCYLREAFNEVATDLEQAKRQNFYFGAKLVRGAYLEQERARAAALGYPDPTNPTYEATTEMYHNTLTECLRRIKEMKMKGEDMKKIGIMVASHNEDTVRFAIQKMKEIGVEPEDKVICFGQLLAMCDYITFPLGMIEIRFISN
;
A
#
# COMPACT_ATOMS: atom_id res chain seq x y z
N MET A 1 -1.54 16.81 5.89
CA MET A 1 -1.62 17.83 4.82
C MET A 1 -0.59 17.65 3.68
N ALA A 2 0.36 16.70 3.77
CA ALA A 2 1.31 16.40 2.70
C ALA A 2 0.65 15.98 1.37
N PHE A 3 -0.64 15.64 1.41
CA PHE A 3 -1.52 15.32 0.30
C PHE A 3 -1.82 16.51 -0.65
N LEU A 4 -1.79 17.76 -0.16
CA LEU A 4 -2.21 18.92 -0.97
C LEU A 4 -1.24 19.30 -2.11
N ARG A 5 0.03 18.87 -2.04
CA ARG A 5 1.04 19.14 -3.09
C ARG A 5 0.74 18.40 -4.40
N THR A 6 0.09 17.23 -4.33
CA THR A 6 -0.17 16.36 -5.48
C THR A 6 -1.30 16.91 -6.38
N VAL A 7 -2.27 17.62 -5.79
CA VAL A 7 -3.43 18.17 -6.50
C VAL A 7 -3.03 19.22 -7.55
N LEU A 8 -1.99 20.00 -7.24
CA LEU A 8 -1.55 21.12 -8.08
C LEU A 8 -0.86 20.72 -9.38
N ARG A 9 -0.16 19.59 -9.41
CA ARG A 9 0.65 19.21 -10.58
C ARG A 9 -0.10 18.39 -11.65
N TYR A 10 -1.29 17.87 -11.37
CA TYR A 10 -1.93 16.90 -12.28
C TYR A 10 -3.35 17.21 -12.78
N SER A 11 -4.09 18.21 -12.25
CA SER A 11 -5.54 18.29 -12.56
C SER A 11 -6.12 19.63 -13.00
N VAL A 12 -5.34 20.68 -13.31
CA VAL A 12 -5.96 21.98 -13.65
C VAL A 12 -5.54 22.57 -15.00
N TYR A 13 -4.38 22.20 -15.56
CA TYR A 13 -3.89 22.90 -16.75
C TYR A 13 -4.48 22.43 -18.10
N LYS A 14 -5.05 21.23 -18.19
CA LYS A 14 -5.41 20.63 -19.49
C LYS A 14 -6.87 20.80 -19.94
N LYS A 15 -7.81 21.19 -19.07
CA LYS A 15 -9.26 21.24 -19.40
C LYS A 15 -9.92 22.63 -19.32
N TYR A 16 -9.23 23.68 -18.83
CA TYR A 16 -9.82 25.02 -18.66
C TYR A 16 -9.20 26.14 -19.54
N GLY A 17 -8.39 25.79 -20.55
CA GLY A 17 -7.81 26.75 -21.49
C GLY A 17 -8.72 27.22 -22.63
N TYR A 18 -9.94 26.67 -22.77
CA TYR A 18 -10.83 26.93 -23.91
C TYR A 18 -12.27 27.36 -23.56
N ALA A 19 -12.55 27.66 -22.29
CA ALA A 19 -13.91 28.07 -21.84
C ALA A 19 -13.97 29.51 -21.31
N LEU A 20 -13.14 30.42 -21.85
CA LEU A 20 -13.11 31.84 -21.46
C LEU A 20 -13.56 32.81 -22.55
N THR A 21 -14.26 32.34 -23.60
CA THR A 21 -14.75 33.21 -24.69
C THR A 21 -16.26 33.22 -24.95
N ASN A 22 -17.09 32.49 -24.20
CA ASN A 22 -18.55 32.50 -24.42
C ASN A 22 -19.38 32.77 -23.14
N LEU A 23 -19.05 33.86 -22.44
CA LEU A 23 -19.83 34.36 -21.30
C LEU A 23 -20.29 35.81 -21.48
N GLN A 24 -20.61 36.19 -22.73
CA GLN A 24 -21.19 37.50 -23.06
C GLN A 24 -22.61 37.45 -23.67
N ASP A 25 -23.20 36.27 -23.94
CA ASP A 25 -24.50 36.15 -24.62
C ASP A 25 -25.60 35.43 -23.80
N CYS A 26 -25.65 35.60 -22.48
CA CYS A 26 -26.77 35.08 -21.65
C CYS A 26 -27.31 36.11 -20.64
N CYS A 27 -27.28 37.40 -20.98
CA CYS A 27 -28.01 38.44 -20.24
C CYS A 27 -29.14 38.99 -21.11
N GLY A 28 -30.32 38.37 -21.04
CA GLY A 28 -31.53 38.94 -21.65
C GLY A 28 -32.71 37.97 -21.63
N GLY A 29 -33.61 38.10 -20.65
CA GLY A 29 -34.90 37.40 -20.68
C GLY A 29 -35.49 37.08 -19.32
N PHE A 30 -35.84 38.10 -18.54
CA PHE A 30 -36.83 37.94 -17.46
C PHE A 30 -38.20 37.62 -18.07
N GLY A 31 -38.81 36.50 -17.70
CA GLY A 31 -40.24 36.28 -17.94
C GLY A 31 -40.67 34.82 -18.09
N LYS A 32 -41.09 34.20 -16.98
CA LYS A 32 -42.34 33.43 -16.77
C LYS A 32 -42.16 32.39 -15.66
N ILE A 33 -42.76 32.69 -14.53
CA ILE A 33 -42.97 31.77 -13.41
C ILE A 33 -44.10 30.83 -13.82
N ASN A 34 -43.86 29.53 -13.82
CA ASN A 34 -44.91 28.51 -13.79
C ASN A 34 -44.72 27.65 -12.54
N GLN A 35 -45.69 27.74 -11.63
CA GLN A 35 -45.87 26.85 -10.49
C GLN A 35 -46.20 25.44 -10.99
N ILE A 36 -45.49 24.43 -10.49
CA ILE A 36 -46.04 23.06 -10.44
C ILE A 36 -45.83 22.49 -9.03
N ALA A 37 -46.97 22.41 -8.36
CA ALA A 37 -47.40 21.74 -7.14
C ALA A 37 -46.45 20.71 -6.46
N LEU A 38 -46.20 20.98 -5.16
CA LEU A 38 -45.93 19.98 -4.13
C LEU A 38 -47.16 19.06 -3.96
N LYS A 39 -46.97 17.74 -4.08
CA LYS A 39 -47.91 16.76 -3.54
C LYS A 39 -47.36 16.19 -2.23
N SER A 40 -47.94 16.68 -1.14
CA SER A 40 -48.02 16.03 0.16
C SER A 40 -49.09 14.93 0.10
N THR A 41 -48.80 13.76 0.68
CA THR A 41 -49.84 12.86 1.19
C THR A 41 -49.32 12.23 2.48
N ALA A 42 -50.01 12.57 3.57
CA ALA A 42 -49.95 11.90 4.85
C ALA A 42 -51.17 10.97 5.03
N ALA A 43 -51.08 10.11 6.05
CA ALA A 43 -52.09 9.19 6.60
C ALA A 43 -52.09 7.79 5.96
N THR A 44 -52.21 6.66 6.66
CA THR A 44 -52.76 6.40 8.01
C THR A 44 -52.26 5.04 8.51
N GLY A 45 -52.22 4.82 9.82
CA GLY A 45 -51.91 3.52 10.41
C GLY A 45 -53.04 2.51 10.25
N ALA A 46 -52.68 1.26 9.98
CA ALA A 46 -53.49 0.07 10.23
C ALA A 46 -52.55 -1.11 10.53
N LEU A 47 -52.73 -1.71 11.70
CA LEU A 47 -52.13 -2.97 12.11
C LEU A 47 -52.84 -4.12 11.40
N ILE A 48 -52.12 -4.96 10.65
CA ILE A 48 -52.48 -6.36 10.36
C ILE A 48 -51.17 -7.18 10.26
N GLN A 49 -51.02 -8.16 11.17
CA GLN A 49 -50.12 -9.32 11.01
C GLN A 49 -50.66 -10.22 9.89
N ASP A 50 -49.84 -10.67 8.94
CA ASP A 50 -49.32 -12.05 8.95
C ASP A 50 -48.45 -12.35 7.71
N ASN A 51 -47.59 -13.35 7.90
CA ASN A 51 -46.66 -14.02 6.99
C ASN A 51 -46.98 -14.04 5.48
N THR A 52 -46.03 -13.56 4.66
CA THR A 52 -45.65 -14.22 3.39
C THR A 52 -44.22 -13.84 2.98
N ALA A 53 -43.42 -14.84 2.61
CA ALA A 53 -42.04 -14.70 2.14
C ALA A 53 -41.93 -13.77 0.93
N ALA A 54 -40.98 -12.83 0.98
CA ALA A 54 -40.68 -11.94 -0.15
C ALA A 54 -39.95 -12.71 -1.27
N PRO A 55 -40.30 -12.50 -2.55
CA PRO A 55 -39.61 -13.16 -3.65
C PRO A 55 -38.18 -12.61 -3.78
N VAL A 56 -37.20 -13.51 -3.77
CA VAL A 56 -35.83 -13.24 -4.19
C VAL A 56 -35.84 -13.11 -5.71
N GLY A 57 -35.57 -11.90 -6.23
CA GLY A 57 -35.32 -11.70 -7.65
C GLY A 57 -35.92 -10.43 -8.23
N SER A 58 -35.30 -9.28 -7.94
CA SER A 58 -35.37 -8.14 -8.85
C SER A 58 -33.96 -7.56 -9.00
N THR A 59 -33.19 -8.06 -9.96
CA THR A 59 -32.03 -7.36 -10.47
C THR A 59 -32.54 -6.12 -11.19
N SER A 60 -32.53 -4.98 -10.50
CA SER A 60 -32.64 -3.68 -11.16
C SER A 60 -31.58 -3.62 -12.27
N PRO A 61 -31.92 -3.13 -13.48
CA PRO A 61 -30.92 -2.96 -14.55
C PRO A 61 -29.78 -2.12 -14.00
N LYS A 62 -28.56 -2.69 -13.95
CA LYS A 62 -27.38 -1.94 -13.53
C LYS A 62 -27.11 -0.89 -14.60
N ASP A 63 -27.02 0.38 -14.20
CA ASP A 63 -26.66 1.45 -15.13
C ASP A 63 -25.30 1.14 -15.78
N PRO A 64 -25.15 1.29 -17.11
CA PRO A 64 -23.89 1.02 -17.78
C PRO A 64 -22.81 1.98 -17.25
N LEU A 65 -21.61 1.45 -16.97
CA LEU A 65 -20.50 2.27 -16.49
C LEU A 65 -20.12 3.34 -17.51
N ASP A 66 -20.30 4.61 -17.14
CA ASP A 66 -19.70 5.72 -17.87
C ASP A 66 -18.18 5.76 -17.64
N ILE A 67 -17.43 5.34 -18.67
CA ILE A 67 -15.96 5.36 -18.68
C ILE A 67 -15.39 6.71 -19.09
N THR A 68 -16.24 7.67 -19.50
CA THR A 68 -15.80 9.02 -19.85
C THR A 68 -15.55 9.85 -18.59
N PHE A 69 -16.23 9.52 -17.48
CA PHE A 69 -16.19 10.24 -16.20
C PHE A 69 -16.60 11.71 -16.33
N GLU A 70 -17.46 12.03 -17.30
CA GLU A 70 -17.90 13.41 -17.57
C GLU A 70 -19.26 13.75 -16.95
N ASP A 71 -20.02 12.74 -16.49
CA ASP A 71 -21.29 12.96 -15.79
C ASP A 71 -21.08 13.45 -14.35
N SER A 72 -21.02 14.78 -14.20
CA SER A 72 -20.93 15.45 -12.91
C SER A 72 -22.12 15.19 -11.97
N ILE A 73 -23.33 14.93 -12.49
CA ILE A 73 -24.51 14.70 -11.66
C ILE A 73 -24.40 13.33 -11.01
N ALA A 74 -24.07 12.30 -11.80
CA ALA A 74 -23.85 10.95 -11.28
C ALA A 74 -22.67 10.91 -10.29
N ALA A 75 -21.56 11.57 -10.64
CA ALA A 75 -20.35 11.67 -9.82
C ALA A 75 -20.57 12.21 -8.41
N PHE A 76 -21.40 13.25 -8.27
CA PHE A 76 -21.58 13.98 -7.02
C PHE A 76 -22.95 13.78 -6.36
N LYS A 77 -23.75 12.82 -6.84
CA LYS A 77 -25.07 12.47 -6.28
C LYS A 77 -25.03 12.16 -4.78
N SER A 78 -23.90 11.69 -4.27
CA SER A 78 -23.68 11.35 -2.86
C SER A 78 -23.38 12.56 -1.96
N LYS A 79 -23.14 13.73 -2.54
CA LYS A 79 -22.67 14.93 -1.83
C LYS A 79 -23.77 15.97 -1.70
N THR A 80 -23.75 16.67 -0.57
CA THR A 80 -24.58 17.85 -0.35
C THR A 80 -23.97 19.09 -0.99
N THR A 81 -24.78 20.12 -1.25
CA THR A 81 -24.30 21.42 -1.76
C THR A 81 -23.22 22.03 -0.85
N TRP A 82 -23.35 21.87 0.47
CA TRP A 82 -22.36 22.36 1.42
C TRP A 82 -21.03 21.60 1.32
N GLU A 83 -21.07 20.29 1.12
CA GLU A 83 -19.86 19.49 0.90
C GLU A 83 -19.16 19.87 -0.41
N LEU A 84 -19.91 20.17 -1.46
CA LEU A 84 -19.34 20.65 -2.73
C LEU A 84 -18.72 22.05 -2.57
N LEU A 85 -19.37 22.96 -1.85
CA LEU A 85 -18.81 24.27 -1.55
C LEU A 85 -17.54 24.17 -0.70
N ARG A 86 -17.56 23.34 0.34
CA ARG A 86 -16.37 23.06 1.16
C ARG A 86 -15.25 22.47 0.31
N ALA A 87 -15.55 21.51 -0.55
CA ALA A 87 -14.58 20.91 -1.46
C ALA A 87 -13.96 21.97 -2.38
N TYR A 88 -14.77 22.82 -2.99
CA TYR A 88 -14.31 23.93 -3.82
C TYR A 88 -13.34 24.84 -3.07
N ILE A 89 -13.72 25.32 -1.88
CA ILE A 89 -12.87 26.18 -1.05
C ILE A 89 -11.56 25.47 -0.69
N VAL A 90 -11.65 24.24 -0.18
CA VAL A 90 -10.48 23.44 0.21
C VAL A 90 -9.55 23.29 -0.99
N TYR A 91 -10.05 22.88 -2.15
CA TYR A 91 -9.23 22.70 -3.35
C TYR A 91 -8.61 24.00 -3.87
N THR A 92 -9.35 25.11 -3.85
CA THR A 92 -8.79 26.42 -4.18
C THR A 92 -7.67 26.79 -3.22
N LEU A 93 -7.82 26.55 -1.91
CA LEU A 93 -6.75 26.78 -0.95
C LEU A 93 -5.53 25.88 -1.23
N CYS A 94 -5.77 24.62 -1.58
CA CYS A 94 -4.71 23.68 -1.96
C CYS A 94 -3.99 24.09 -3.23
N SER A 95 -4.61 24.90 -4.09
CA SER A 95 -3.98 25.38 -5.32
C SER A 95 -2.93 26.47 -5.12
N PHE A 96 -2.79 27.01 -3.90
CA PHE A 96 -1.74 27.96 -3.59
C PHE A 96 -0.49 27.26 -3.07
N GLU A 97 0.55 27.17 -3.90
CA GLU A 97 1.82 26.50 -3.56
C GLU A 97 2.41 27.02 -2.24
N THR A 98 2.44 28.35 -2.04
CA THR A 98 2.99 28.96 -0.82
C THR A 98 2.25 28.51 0.45
N LEU A 99 0.93 28.36 0.38
CA LEU A 99 0.11 27.88 1.50
C LEU A 99 0.47 26.44 1.84
N VAL A 100 0.57 25.60 0.80
CA VAL A 100 0.89 24.18 0.95
C VAL A 100 2.33 23.98 1.42
N GLU A 101 3.28 24.80 0.98
CA GLU A 101 4.68 24.70 1.39
C GLU A 101 4.89 25.11 2.84
N HIS A 102 4.21 26.17 3.30
CA HIS A 102 4.37 26.72 4.64
C HIS A 102 3.27 26.27 5.62
N ASN A 103 2.53 25.21 5.29
CA ASN A 103 1.34 24.79 6.03
C ASN A 103 1.59 24.58 7.53
N MET A 104 2.72 23.99 7.93
CA MET A 104 3.02 23.71 9.34
C MET A 104 3.19 25.00 10.14
N LYS A 105 3.89 25.99 9.58
CA LYS A 105 4.08 27.29 10.22
C LYS A 105 2.75 28.04 10.30
N LEU A 106 1.97 28.02 9.23
CA LEU A 106 0.66 28.65 9.19
C LEU A 106 -0.30 28.03 10.20
N MET A 107 -0.37 26.69 10.29
CA MET A 107 -1.21 26.00 11.28
C MET A 107 -0.81 26.36 12.71
N LYS A 108 0.49 26.41 13.04
CA LYS A 108 0.97 26.83 14.35
C LYS A 108 0.58 28.28 14.68
N THR A 109 0.78 29.21 13.73
CA THR A 109 0.39 30.61 13.90
C THR A 109 -1.12 30.76 14.03
N CYS A 110 -1.91 30.10 13.19
CA CYS A 110 -3.37 30.12 13.27
C CYS A 110 -3.88 29.54 14.59
N ARG A 111 -3.30 28.43 15.08
CA ARG A 111 -3.64 27.86 16.39
C ARG A 111 -3.29 28.80 17.54
N ALA A 112 -2.16 29.50 17.44
CA ALA A 112 -1.75 30.50 18.45
C ALA A 112 -2.68 31.72 18.47
N ILE A 113 -3.18 32.17 17.31
CA ILE A 113 -4.07 33.34 17.20
C ILE A 113 -5.52 33.00 17.59
N LEU A 114 -6.07 31.92 17.04
CA LEU A 114 -7.48 31.54 17.22
C LEU A 114 -7.74 30.80 18.54
N GLY A 115 -6.68 30.26 19.16
CA GLY A 115 -6.79 29.29 20.23
C GLY A 115 -7.19 27.91 19.72
N GLU A 116 -7.03 26.89 20.57
CA GLU A 116 -7.19 25.49 20.19
C GLU A 116 -8.60 25.12 19.75
N ARG A 117 -9.63 25.56 20.48
CA ARG A 117 -11.03 25.20 20.20
C ARG A 117 -11.48 25.70 18.83
N LEU A 118 -11.24 26.99 18.55
CA LEU A 118 -11.67 27.61 17.30
C LEU A 118 -10.84 27.09 16.12
N PHE A 119 -9.54 26.86 16.32
CA PHE A 119 -8.71 26.21 15.33
C PHE A 119 -9.23 24.81 14.95
N ILE A 120 -9.54 23.97 15.94
CA ILE A 120 -10.10 22.63 15.69
C ILE A 120 -11.44 22.73 14.95
N ALA A 121 -12.33 23.64 15.36
CA ALA A 121 -13.62 23.84 14.68
C ALA A 121 -13.45 24.28 13.22
N LEU A 122 -12.51 25.19 12.94
CA LEU A 122 -12.17 25.64 11.58
C LEU A 122 -11.62 24.49 10.75
N MET A 123 -10.68 23.73 11.30
CA MET A 123 -10.05 22.58 10.63
C MET A 123 -11.08 21.50 10.31
N LYS A 124 -12.00 21.20 11.23
CA LYS A 124 -13.13 20.27 11.03
C LYS A 124 -14.10 20.76 9.95
N SER A 125 -14.33 22.07 9.88
CA SER A 125 -15.23 22.65 8.87
C SER A 125 -14.60 22.74 7.48
N THR A 126 -13.26 22.57 7.38
CA THR A 126 -12.49 22.71 6.15
C THR A 126 -11.74 21.41 5.80
N PHE A 127 -10.42 21.37 6.00
CA PHE A 127 -9.53 20.31 5.51
C PHE A 127 -9.78 18.95 6.18
N TYR A 128 -9.94 18.91 7.51
CA TYR A 128 -10.17 17.64 8.21
C TYR A 128 -11.52 17.05 7.86
N GLY A 129 -12.59 17.86 7.86
CA GLY A 129 -13.92 17.36 7.48
C GLY A 129 -14.03 16.95 6.01
N HIS A 130 -13.09 17.40 5.16
CA HIS A 130 -13.03 17.02 3.75
C HIS A 130 -12.23 15.74 3.53
N PHE A 131 -11.03 15.60 4.11
CA PHE A 131 -10.11 14.49 3.84
C PHE A 131 -10.10 13.38 4.91
N VAL A 132 -10.68 13.58 6.09
CA VAL A 132 -10.65 12.61 7.19
C VAL A 132 -12.05 12.10 7.45
N ALA A 133 -12.24 10.78 7.37
CA ALA A 133 -13.55 10.14 7.49
C ALA A 133 -14.16 10.25 8.91
N GLY A 134 -13.33 10.32 9.95
CA GLY A 134 -13.72 10.44 11.35
C GLY A 134 -12.51 10.47 12.29
N GLU A 135 -12.71 10.87 13.54
CA GLU A 135 -11.63 10.96 14.55
C GLU A 135 -11.45 9.66 15.34
N ASP A 136 -12.45 8.78 15.30
CA ASP A 136 -12.51 7.55 16.10
C ASP A 136 -13.42 6.52 15.41
N GLN A 137 -13.39 5.29 15.93
CA GLN A 137 -14.13 4.13 15.42
C GLN A 137 -15.66 4.29 15.43
N TYR A 138 -16.19 5.26 16.17
CA TYR A 138 -17.64 5.53 16.21
C TYR A 138 -18.01 6.63 15.22
N LYS A 139 -17.28 7.75 15.21
CA LYS A 139 -17.51 8.89 14.33
C LYS A 139 -17.26 8.60 12.86
N ILE A 140 -16.48 7.56 12.54
CA ILE A 140 -16.24 7.16 11.17
C ILE A 140 -17.45 6.44 10.54
N ARG A 141 -18.28 5.76 11.35
CA ARG A 141 -19.37 4.88 10.87
C ARG A 141 -20.36 5.58 9.92
N PRO A 142 -20.86 6.80 10.19
CA PRO A 142 -21.79 7.47 9.27
C PRO A 142 -21.17 7.71 7.88
N THR A 143 -19.87 8.04 7.83
CA THR A 143 -19.14 8.19 6.57
C THR A 143 -19.06 6.85 5.85
N LEU A 144 -18.74 5.76 6.56
CA LEU A 144 -18.64 4.42 5.98
C LEU A 144 -19.98 3.92 5.43
N GLU A 145 -21.06 4.08 6.19
CA GLU A 145 -22.41 3.68 5.81
C GLU A 145 -22.90 4.44 4.58
N ARG A 146 -22.65 5.76 4.53
CA ARG A 146 -22.98 6.58 3.37
C ARG A 146 -22.17 6.18 2.14
N LEU A 147 -20.85 6.01 2.23
CA LEU A 147 -20.06 5.56 1.07
C LEU A 147 -20.60 4.22 0.55
N ARG A 148 -20.91 3.31 1.46
CA ARG A 148 -21.47 2.00 1.13
C ARG A 148 -22.82 2.08 0.44
N SER A 149 -23.70 3.02 0.82
CA SER A 149 -25.00 3.20 0.13
C SER A 149 -24.85 3.62 -1.33
N PHE A 150 -23.67 4.08 -1.75
CA PHE A 150 -23.32 4.39 -3.14
C PHE A 150 -22.36 3.36 -3.76
N GLY A 151 -22.26 2.16 -3.18
CA GLY A 151 -21.41 1.07 -3.67
C GLY A 151 -19.92 1.24 -3.40
N VAL A 152 -19.53 2.30 -2.69
CA VAL A 152 -18.14 2.60 -2.31
C VAL A 152 -17.82 1.90 -0.99
N LYS A 153 -16.94 0.91 -1.01
CA LYS A 153 -16.48 0.22 0.20
C LYS A 153 -15.29 0.97 0.80
N PRO A 154 -15.14 1.02 2.13
CA PRO A 154 -14.01 1.72 2.74
C PRO A 154 -12.79 0.83 2.92
N ILE A 155 -11.63 1.48 2.91
CA ILE A 155 -10.38 0.95 3.47
C ILE A 155 -9.97 1.89 4.57
N LEU A 156 -9.95 1.42 5.81
CA LEU A 156 -9.50 2.27 6.90
C LEU A 156 -7.99 2.31 6.96
N ASP A 157 -7.50 3.54 7.02
CA ASP A 157 -6.08 3.82 7.10
C ASP A 157 -5.82 4.71 8.31
N TYR A 158 -5.42 4.08 9.42
CA TYR A 158 -5.18 4.81 10.65
C TYR A 158 -4.02 5.80 10.49
N SER A 159 -4.31 7.06 10.84
CA SER A 159 -3.36 8.16 10.76
C SER A 159 -3.05 8.71 12.14
N VAL A 160 -2.08 8.11 12.83
CA VAL A 160 -1.30 8.82 13.85
C VAL A 160 0.01 9.27 13.22
N GLU A 161 0.03 10.52 12.81
CA GLU A 161 1.27 11.24 12.57
C GLU A 161 1.61 11.96 13.87
N GLU A 162 2.74 11.64 14.49
CA GLU A 162 3.21 12.44 15.62
C GLU A 162 3.69 13.80 15.09
N ASP A 163 3.10 14.87 15.60
CA ASP A 163 3.49 16.26 15.33
C ASP A 163 4.82 16.61 16.04
N ILE A 164 5.88 15.86 15.74
CA ILE A 164 7.23 16.07 16.26
C ILE A 164 8.04 17.01 15.36
N SER A 165 8.97 17.76 15.97
CA SER A 165 9.88 18.64 15.22
C SER A 165 10.75 17.83 14.26
N GLN A 166 11.36 18.51 13.27
CA GLN A 166 12.31 17.85 12.37
C GLN A 166 13.52 17.29 13.15
N GLU A 167 14.09 18.09 14.06
CA GLU A 167 15.23 17.66 14.89
C GLU A 167 14.88 16.46 15.77
N GLU A 168 13.67 16.42 16.33
CA GLU A 168 13.20 15.30 17.13
C GLU A 168 12.97 14.05 16.28
N ALA A 169 12.41 14.19 15.08
CA ALA A 169 12.26 13.11 14.12
C ALA A 169 13.61 12.53 13.69
N GLU A 170 14.57 13.39 13.34
CA GLU A 170 15.93 12.98 12.98
C GLU A 170 16.61 12.24 14.12
N LYS A 171 16.52 12.78 15.35
CA LYS A 171 17.09 12.15 16.54
C LYS A 171 16.50 10.76 16.78
N ARG A 172 15.17 10.66 16.80
CA ARG A 172 14.47 9.39 17.05
C ARG A 172 14.77 8.37 15.97
N GLU A 173 14.78 8.76 14.69
CA GLU A 173 15.08 7.83 13.61
C GLU A 173 16.55 7.36 13.67
N VAL A 174 17.52 8.25 13.93
CA VAL A 174 18.92 7.83 14.07
C VAL A 174 19.09 6.86 15.25
N GLU A 175 18.52 7.17 16.41
CA GLU A 175 18.57 6.28 17.59
C GLU A 175 17.87 4.95 17.31
N ALA A 176 16.75 4.97 16.58
CA ALA A 176 15.99 3.78 16.23
C ALA A 176 16.60 2.96 15.08
N SER A 177 17.44 3.55 14.22
CA SER A 177 17.97 2.89 13.02
C SER A 177 19.43 2.42 13.16
N VAL A 178 20.14 2.82 14.22
CA VAL A 178 21.53 2.38 14.48
C VAL A 178 21.57 1.10 15.34
N PRO A 179 22.31 0.04 14.91
CA PRO A 179 22.49 -1.18 15.70
C PRO A 179 23.21 -0.96 17.04
N GLU A 180 22.98 -1.83 18.04
CA GLU A 180 23.67 -1.75 19.34
C GLU A 180 25.20 -1.89 19.20
N GLY A 181 25.67 -2.65 18.21
CA GLY A 181 27.10 -2.81 17.89
C GLY A 181 27.73 -1.69 17.05
N GLY A 182 26.97 -0.65 16.71
CA GLY A 182 27.37 0.41 15.77
C GLY A 182 27.13 0.05 14.29
N ASP A 183 27.13 1.07 13.44
CA ASP A 183 26.97 0.93 11.99
C ASP A 183 28.36 0.91 11.31
N THR A 184 29.02 -0.25 11.28
CA THR A 184 30.30 -0.41 10.59
C THR A 184 30.07 -0.65 9.10
N VAL A 185 30.28 0.39 8.30
CA VAL A 185 30.23 0.33 6.84
C VAL A 185 31.49 -0.41 6.33
N ASP A 186 31.38 -1.73 6.16
CA ASP A 186 32.44 -2.53 5.52
C ASP A 186 32.53 -2.21 4.01
N LYS A 187 33.68 -2.51 3.37
CA LYS A 187 33.86 -2.24 1.92
C LYS A 187 32.82 -2.90 1.02
N ASP A 188 32.25 -4.03 1.44
CA ASP A 188 31.23 -4.80 0.70
C ASP A 188 29.79 -4.45 1.09
N SER A 189 29.61 -3.47 1.98
CA SER A 189 28.30 -3.09 2.49
C SER A 189 27.48 -2.28 1.47
N LEU A 190 26.17 -2.53 1.43
CA LEU A 190 25.28 -1.90 0.45
C LEU A 190 24.83 -0.54 1.00
N LYS A 191 25.49 0.55 0.58
CA LYS A 191 25.23 1.94 1.04
C LYS A 191 23.75 2.34 1.14
N GLN A 192 22.89 1.80 0.27
CA GLN A 192 21.44 2.05 0.30
C GLN A 192 20.78 1.67 1.64
N TYR A 193 21.26 0.59 2.28
CA TYR A 193 20.70 0.00 3.50
C TYR A 193 21.45 0.42 4.78
N HIS A 194 22.13 1.57 4.75
CA HIS A 194 22.74 2.18 5.93
C HIS A 194 22.02 3.45 6.37
N VAL A 195 22.20 3.82 7.64
CA VAL A 195 21.58 5.02 8.19
C VAL A 195 22.26 6.26 7.61
N ALA A 196 21.46 7.14 6.98
CA ALA A 196 21.94 8.43 6.52
C ALA A 196 21.26 9.52 7.33
N LYS A 197 22.04 10.21 8.18
CA LYS A 197 21.54 11.26 9.08
C LYS A 197 20.76 12.34 8.34
N THR A 198 21.21 12.73 7.14
CA THR A 198 20.55 13.72 6.28
C THR A 198 19.16 13.30 5.78
N PHE A 199 18.83 12.01 5.84
CA PHE A 199 17.54 11.45 5.45
C PHE A 199 16.85 10.74 6.62
N ALA A 200 17.27 11.03 7.86
CA ALA A 200 16.69 10.45 9.06
C ALA A 200 15.26 10.97 9.31
N ASP A 201 14.96 12.24 9.00
CA ASP A 201 13.55 12.62 8.90
C ASP A 201 12.96 11.98 7.64
N ARG A 202 12.27 10.86 7.85
CA ARG A 202 11.61 10.10 6.78
C ARG A 202 10.48 10.89 6.11
N ARG A 203 10.10 12.07 6.61
CA ARG A 203 9.15 13.00 5.98
C ARG A 203 9.83 13.95 4.98
N TYR A 204 11.17 14.01 4.93
CA TYR A 204 11.91 14.90 4.04
C TYR A 204 11.58 14.63 2.57
N LYS A 205 11.07 15.66 1.86
CA LYS A 205 10.60 15.55 0.46
C LYS A 205 9.62 14.41 0.20
N VAL A 206 8.88 14.00 1.23
CA VAL A 206 7.80 13.02 1.09
C VAL A 206 6.49 13.78 1.00
N GLN A 207 5.78 13.52 -0.09
CA GLN A 207 4.43 14.04 -0.29
C GLN A 207 3.48 12.90 0.05
N SER A 208 2.43 13.19 0.80
CA SER A 208 1.30 12.31 1.10
C SER A 208 1.54 10.98 1.85
N ALA A 209 2.76 10.63 2.26
CA ALA A 209 3.01 9.38 3.00
C ALA A 209 3.18 9.59 4.51
N ARG A 210 2.49 8.75 5.29
CA ARG A 210 2.59 8.71 6.75
C ARG A 210 3.91 8.09 7.19
N THR A 211 4.41 8.57 8.33
CA THR A 211 5.67 8.12 8.92
C THR A 211 5.49 7.86 10.41
N TYR A 212 5.87 6.66 10.85
CA TYR A 212 5.87 6.25 12.25
C TYR A 212 7.29 6.29 12.80
N PHE A 213 7.55 7.12 13.80
CA PHE A 213 8.86 7.15 14.46
C PHE A 213 8.82 6.19 15.65
N TYR A 214 9.77 5.26 15.69
CA TYR A 214 9.87 4.33 16.80
C TYR A 214 10.29 5.08 18.07
N LEU A 215 9.51 4.90 19.14
CA LEU A 215 9.81 5.43 20.47
C LEU A 215 10.20 4.29 21.42
N ASN A 216 9.33 3.28 21.53
CA ASN A 216 9.52 2.10 22.36
C ASN A 216 8.49 1.01 22.01
N GLU A 217 8.68 -0.19 22.54
CA GLU A 217 7.77 -1.33 22.35
C GLU A 217 6.33 -1.04 22.79
N ALA A 218 6.12 -0.25 23.87
CA ALA A 218 4.78 0.12 24.32
C ALA A 218 4.02 1.00 23.31
N THR A 219 4.73 1.78 22.50
CA THR A 219 4.13 2.55 21.39
C THR A 219 3.73 1.63 20.25
N CYS A 220 4.52 0.60 19.97
CA CYS A 220 4.16 -0.44 19.00
C CYS A 220 2.95 -1.29 19.45
N GLU A 221 2.80 -1.57 20.74
CA GLU A 221 1.58 -2.21 21.27
C GLU A 221 0.35 -1.31 21.07
N ARG A 222 0.44 -0.02 21.41
CA ARG A 222 -0.66 0.95 21.18
C ARG A 222 -1.05 1.04 19.71
N ASN A 223 -0.07 1.08 18.80
CA ASN A 223 -0.34 1.05 17.36
C ASN A 223 -1.07 -0.26 16.96
N THR A 224 -0.67 -1.39 17.52
CA THR A 224 -1.30 -2.70 17.29
C THR A 224 -2.76 -2.70 17.76
N GLU A 225 -3.03 -2.20 18.97
CA GLU A 225 -4.39 -2.04 19.51
C GLU A 225 -5.25 -1.18 18.58
N THR A 226 -4.71 -0.07 18.07
CA THR A 226 -5.49 0.76 17.14
C THR A 226 -5.77 0.05 15.82
N PHE A 227 -4.79 -0.68 15.26
CA PHE A 227 -5.05 -1.47 14.05
C PHE A 227 -6.14 -2.53 14.27
N LEU A 228 -6.20 -3.16 15.44
CA LEU A 228 -7.28 -4.07 15.82
C LEU A 228 -8.64 -3.35 15.89
N GLN A 229 -8.71 -2.16 16.49
CA GLN A 229 -9.93 -1.34 16.51
C GLN A 229 -10.37 -0.94 15.09
N CYS A 230 -9.42 -0.66 14.19
CA CYS A 230 -9.74 -0.41 12.78
C CYS A 230 -10.34 -1.65 12.10
N LEU A 231 -9.81 -2.85 12.37
CA LEU A 231 -10.38 -4.10 11.86
C LEU A 231 -11.82 -4.29 12.35
N GLU A 232 -12.10 -4.05 13.63
CA GLU A 232 -13.46 -4.16 14.20
C GLU A 232 -14.42 -3.14 13.55
N ALA A 233 -13.98 -1.89 13.38
CA ALA A 233 -14.78 -0.86 12.72
C ALA A 233 -15.11 -1.22 11.27
N VAL A 234 -14.14 -1.76 10.54
CA VAL A 234 -14.34 -2.24 9.15
C VAL A 234 -15.25 -3.46 9.11
N ALA A 235 -15.06 -4.43 10.00
CA ALA A 235 -15.85 -5.65 10.06
C ALA A 235 -17.34 -5.33 10.23
N GLY A 236 -17.66 -4.44 11.18
CA GLY A 236 -19.03 -4.00 11.45
C GLY A 236 -19.67 -3.23 10.29
N ALA A 237 -18.90 -2.48 9.50
CA ALA A 237 -19.43 -1.66 8.41
C ALA A 237 -19.54 -2.39 7.07
N THR A 238 -18.70 -3.42 6.84
CA THR A 238 -18.48 -3.97 5.49
C THR A 238 -18.88 -5.44 5.31
N TYR A 239 -19.37 -6.10 6.37
CA TYR A 239 -19.81 -7.50 6.37
C TYR A 239 -18.79 -8.43 5.69
N GLY A 240 -17.52 -8.31 6.08
CA GLY A 240 -16.44 -9.18 5.60
C GLY A 240 -15.82 -8.79 4.25
N THR A 241 -15.94 -7.52 3.82
CA THR A 241 -15.39 -7.09 2.52
C THR A 241 -14.44 -5.89 2.53
N GLY A 242 -14.28 -5.26 3.69
CA GLY A 242 -13.39 -4.13 3.86
C GLY A 242 -11.93 -4.52 4.07
N ILE A 243 -11.09 -3.49 4.13
CA ILE A 243 -9.63 -3.63 4.18
C ILE A 243 -9.11 -2.65 5.23
N THR A 244 -8.07 -3.02 5.97
CA THR A 244 -7.32 -2.12 6.85
C THR A 244 -5.89 -2.04 6.37
N ALA A 245 -5.37 -0.83 6.22
CA ALA A 245 -3.97 -0.58 5.84
C ALA A 245 -3.08 -0.50 7.09
N ILE A 246 -1.88 -1.09 7.02
CA ILE A 246 -0.88 -1.08 8.08
C ILE A 246 0.52 -0.78 7.52
N LYS A 247 1.39 -0.21 8.35
CA LYS A 247 2.82 -0.01 8.05
C LYS A 247 3.67 -0.83 9.01
N LEU A 248 4.69 -1.52 8.51
CA LEU A 248 5.54 -2.37 9.36
C LEU A 248 6.40 -1.54 10.31
N THR A 249 6.82 -0.33 9.91
CA THR A 249 7.54 0.57 10.82
C THR A 249 6.70 1.06 12.00
N ALA A 250 5.38 0.89 11.98
CA ALA A 250 4.53 1.16 13.15
C ALA A 250 4.60 0.04 14.21
N LEU A 251 5.05 -1.15 13.83
CA LEU A 251 4.98 -2.37 14.67
C LEU A 251 6.31 -2.74 15.32
N GLY A 252 7.41 -2.06 14.99
CA GLY A 252 8.69 -2.29 15.63
C GLY A 252 9.79 -1.36 15.12
N ARG A 253 11.01 -1.65 15.55
CA ARG A 253 12.18 -0.81 15.29
C ARG A 253 12.62 -0.85 13.80
N PRO A 254 12.70 0.30 13.10
CA PRO A 254 13.05 0.36 11.68
C PRO A 254 14.42 -0.23 11.32
N GLN A 255 15.43 -0.14 12.21
CA GLN A 255 16.73 -0.79 12.06
C GLN A 255 16.60 -2.26 11.62
N LEU A 256 15.67 -3.00 12.22
CA LEU A 256 15.55 -4.44 11.97
C LEU A 256 15.09 -4.71 10.53
N LEU A 257 14.21 -3.85 9.99
CA LEU A 257 13.80 -3.90 8.59
C LEU A 257 14.93 -3.49 7.65
N LEU A 258 15.75 -2.52 8.05
CA LEU A 258 16.93 -2.08 7.30
C LEU A 258 17.93 -3.23 7.16
N GLN A 259 18.30 -3.86 8.27
CA GLN A 259 19.25 -4.98 8.31
C GLN A 259 18.72 -6.19 7.54
N LEU A 260 17.44 -6.56 7.74
CA LEU A 260 16.83 -7.66 7.00
C LEU A 260 16.78 -7.36 5.49
N SER A 261 16.53 -6.11 5.10
CA SER A 261 16.55 -5.70 3.70
C SER A 261 17.94 -5.83 3.09
N GLU A 262 18.98 -5.41 3.82
CA GLU A 262 20.36 -5.60 3.40
C GLU A 262 20.68 -7.09 3.20
N VAL A 263 20.33 -7.94 4.16
CA VAL A 263 20.53 -9.39 4.08
C VAL A 263 19.88 -9.95 2.82
N ILE A 264 18.60 -9.64 2.59
CA ILE A 264 17.85 -10.12 1.41
C ILE A 264 18.55 -9.72 0.12
N MET A 265 19.03 -8.47 0.04
CA MET A 265 19.70 -7.98 -1.17
C MET A 265 21.09 -8.58 -1.36
N ARG A 266 21.84 -8.79 -0.28
CA ARG A 266 23.11 -9.55 -0.33
C ARG A 266 22.87 -10.99 -0.76
N CYS A 267 21.81 -11.65 -0.26
CA CYS A 267 21.42 -13.00 -0.70
C CYS A 267 21.09 -13.04 -2.19
N ARG A 268 20.33 -12.07 -2.69
CA ARG A 268 19.98 -11.97 -4.12
C ARG A 268 21.22 -11.77 -4.97
N LYS A 269 22.08 -10.81 -4.61
CA LYS A 269 23.36 -10.56 -5.30
C LYS A 269 24.24 -11.81 -5.32
N TYR A 270 24.36 -12.50 -4.18
CA TYR A 270 25.10 -13.74 -4.07
C TYR A 270 24.53 -14.84 -4.98
N MET A 271 23.20 -15.00 -5.04
CA MET A 271 22.57 -15.93 -5.97
C MET A 271 22.86 -15.59 -7.43
N THR A 272 22.73 -14.32 -7.82
CA THR A 272 23.02 -13.87 -9.18
C THR A 272 24.48 -14.15 -9.55
N GLU A 273 25.43 -13.86 -8.64
CA GLU A 273 26.85 -14.16 -8.83
C GLU A 273 27.14 -15.67 -8.92
N MET A 274 26.47 -16.48 -8.09
CA MET A 274 26.66 -17.93 -8.09
C MET A 274 26.08 -18.60 -9.32
N VAL A 275 24.87 -18.21 -9.73
CA VAL A 275 24.17 -18.92 -10.80
C VAL A 275 24.67 -18.50 -12.18
N GLY A 276 25.12 -17.24 -12.33
CA GLY A 276 25.63 -16.68 -13.59
C GLY A 276 24.48 -16.30 -14.52
N GLY A 277 24.33 -14.99 -14.77
CA GLY A 277 23.30 -14.43 -15.65
C GLY A 277 22.72 -13.12 -15.11
N GLU A 278 22.30 -12.22 -16.01
CA GLU A 278 21.49 -11.06 -15.68
C GLU A 278 20.00 -11.48 -15.67
N GLY A 279 19.28 -11.31 -14.56
CA GLY A 279 17.84 -11.59 -14.50
C GLY A 279 17.29 -12.11 -13.16
N ASN A 280 16.05 -12.60 -13.19
CA ASN A 280 15.31 -13.08 -12.03
C ASN A 280 15.94 -14.36 -11.43
N VAL A 281 16.10 -14.42 -10.11
CA VAL A 281 16.65 -15.60 -9.40
C VAL A 281 15.82 -16.87 -9.68
N LEU A 282 14.51 -16.73 -9.93
CA LEU A 282 13.62 -17.85 -10.23
C LEU A 282 13.73 -18.41 -11.66
N SER A 283 14.39 -17.72 -12.60
CA SER A 283 14.55 -18.21 -13.97
C SER A 283 15.76 -19.12 -14.16
N HIS A 284 16.62 -19.21 -13.16
CA HIS A 284 17.82 -20.01 -13.24
C HIS A 284 17.66 -21.32 -12.43
N HIS A 285 17.72 -22.45 -13.13
CA HIS A 285 17.66 -23.77 -12.53
C HIS A 285 19.06 -24.18 -12.05
N MET A 286 19.44 -23.75 -10.85
CA MET A 286 20.63 -24.29 -10.17
C MET A 286 20.18 -25.39 -9.21
N THR A 287 20.61 -26.62 -9.47
CA THR A 287 20.33 -27.75 -8.59
C THR A 287 21.27 -27.74 -7.39
N ARG A 288 20.94 -28.52 -6.36
CA ARG A 288 21.83 -28.74 -5.21
C ARG A 288 23.21 -29.26 -5.66
N GLN A 289 23.25 -30.15 -6.65
CA GLN A 289 24.49 -30.71 -7.18
C GLN A 289 25.36 -29.65 -7.85
N ASP A 290 24.77 -28.79 -8.69
CA ASP A 290 25.52 -27.70 -9.35
C ASP A 290 26.14 -26.74 -8.33
N LEU A 291 25.40 -26.46 -7.25
CA LEU A 291 25.87 -25.62 -6.16
C LEU A 291 27.01 -26.30 -5.38
N GLU A 292 26.86 -27.58 -5.05
CA GLU A 292 27.90 -28.36 -4.37
C GLU A 292 29.19 -28.42 -5.20
N GLU A 293 29.10 -28.59 -6.52
CA GLU A 293 30.26 -28.58 -7.41
C GLU A 293 30.98 -27.24 -7.43
N LYS A 294 30.23 -26.13 -7.54
CA LYS A 294 30.79 -24.77 -7.48
C LYS A 294 31.49 -24.49 -6.14
N ILE A 295 30.88 -24.91 -5.03
CA ILE A 295 31.45 -24.76 -3.69
C ILE A 295 32.73 -25.61 -3.54
N ARG A 296 32.73 -26.86 -4.01
CA ARG A 296 33.92 -27.72 -4.00
C ARG A 296 35.05 -27.11 -4.84
N ALA A 297 34.74 -26.57 -6.01
CA ALA A 297 35.70 -25.91 -6.88
C ALA A 297 36.36 -24.69 -6.22
N ALA A 298 35.62 -23.97 -5.36
CA ALA A 298 36.12 -22.80 -4.63
C ALA A 298 37.04 -23.13 -3.43
N LYS A 299 37.25 -24.42 -3.10
CA LYS A 299 38.19 -24.89 -2.05
C LYS A 299 38.03 -24.17 -0.70
N ILE A 300 36.79 -24.07 -0.22
CA ILE A 300 36.47 -23.35 1.02
C ILE A 300 37.09 -24.05 2.23
N THR A 301 37.67 -23.26 3.14
CA THR A 301 38.43 -23.78 4.29
C THR A 301 37.57 -24.44 5.38
N ASP A 302 36.35 -23.95 5.61
CA ASP A 302 35.43 -24.44 6.65
C ASP A 302 34.38 -25.40 6.07
N GLN A 303 34.77 -26.67 5.88
CA GLN A 303 33.90 -27.70 5.29
C GLN A 303 32.71 -28.09 6.19
N VAL A 304 32.83 -27.95 7.51
CA VAL A 304 31.75 -28.30 8.46
C VAL A 304 30.60 -27.31 8.34
N SER A 305 30.89 -26.01 8.32
CA SER A 305 29.87 -24.99 8.12
C SER A 305 29.25 -25.02 6.72
N VAL A 306 30.03 -25.39 5.70
CA VAL A 306 29.53 -25.60 4.33
C VAL A 306 28.51 -26.74 4.30
N GLN A 307 28.81 -27.88 4.94
CA GLN A 307 27.89 -29.00 4.98
C GLN A 307 26.59 -28.63 5.71
N LYS A 308 26.68 -27.96 6.86
CA LYS A 308 25.51 -27.47 7.60
C LYS A 308 24.68 -26.48 6.78
N PHE A 309 25.33 -25.63 5.98
CA PHE A 309 24.64 -24.75 5.04
C PHE A 309 23.90 -25.54 3.97
N LEU A 310 24.56 -26.51 3.33
CA LEU A 310 23.96 -27.38 2.30
C LEU A 310 22.78 -28.20 2.82
N ASP A 311 22.84 -28.66 4.08
CA ASP A 311 21.78 -29.42 4.72
C ASP A 311 20.54 -28.58 5.04
N ASN A 312 20.72 -27.27 5.25
CA ASN A 312 19.64 -26.32 5.48
C ASN A 312 19.01 -25.78 4.18
N LEU A 313 19.58 -26.11 3.01
CA LEU A 313 19.01 -25.71 1.73
C LEU A 313 17.68 -26.41 1.52
N THR A 314 16.67 -25.61 1.21
CA THR A 314 15.34 -26.13 0.84
C THR A 314 15.15 -25.98 -0.67
N SER A 315 14.32 -26.83 -1.26
CA SER A 315 13.94 -26.71 -2.66
C SER A 315 12.43 -26.70 -2.81
N ASP A 316 11.94 -26.00 -3.84
CA ASP A 316 10.53 -26.05 -4.20
C ASP A 316 10.19 -27.30 -5.06
N SER A 317 8.91 -27.46 -5.38
CA SER A 317 8.39 -28.58 -6.18
C SER A 317 8.96 -28.65 -7.61
N LYS A 318 9.67 -27.61 -8.08
CA LYS A 318 10.34 -27.55 -9.38
C LYS A 318 11.88 -27.61 -9.26
N GLY A 319 12.39 -27.92 -8.06
CA GLY A 319 13.83 -28.06 -7.81
C GLY A 319 14.60 -26.74 -7.72
N ILE A 320 13.93 -25.59 -7.58
CA ILE A 320 14.62 -24.32 -7.34
C ILE A 320 15.10 -24.27 -5.90
N LEU A 321 16.37 -23.93 -5.74
CA LEU A 321 17.06 -23.90 -4.47
C LEU A 321 16.79 -22.58 -3.72
N HIS A 322 16.30 -22.70 -2.50
CA HIS A 322 16.15 -21.60 -1.54
C HIS A 322 17.32 -21.64 -0.56
N LEU A 323 18.20 -20.63 -0.65
CA LEU A 323 19.37 -20.52 0.24
C LEU A 323 19.02 -20.48 1.71
N PHE A 324 17.85 -19.94 2.04
CA PHE A 324 17.39 -19.78 3.41
C PHE A 324 15.92 -20.21 3.51
N PRO A 325 15.55 -20.97 4.55
CA PRO A 325 14.15 -21.25 4.85
C PRO A 325 13.51 -19.96 5.38
N TRP A 326 13.03 -19.12 4.46
CA TRP A 326 12.40 -17.83 4.79
C TRP A 326 11.17 -17.96 5.69
N SER A 327 10.59 -19.16 5.79
CA SER A 327 9.59 -19.50 6.80
C SER A 327 10.05 -19.22 8.24
N GLY A 328 11.36 -19.33 8.51
CA GLY A 328 11.96 -19.03 9.81
C GLY A 328 11.87 -17.56 10.21
N ILE A 329 11.62 -16.64 9.26
CA ILE A 329 11.36 -15.22 9.57
C ILE A 329 10.11 -15.09 10.46
N ILE A 330 9.09 -15.92 10.21
CA ILE A 330 7.80 -15.84 10.90
C ILE A 330 7.59 -16.97 11.92
N ASP A 331 8.55 -17.90 12.04
CA ASP A 331 8.51 -18.98 13.03
C ASP A 331 9.18 -18.52 14.33
N GLU A 332 8.39 -18.44 15.40
CA GLU A 332 8.85 -17.99 16.72
C GLU A 332 9.92 -18.93 17.34
N ASN A 333 10.06 -20.16 16.84
CA ASN A 333 10.97 -21.16 17.39
C ASN A 333 12.35 -21.24 16.70
N GLN A 334 12.62 -20.43 15.68
CA GLN A 334 13.86 -20.52 14.89
C GLN A 334 14.75 -19.29 15.02
N GLU A 335 15.90 -19.37 15.68
CA GLU A 335 16.83 -18.24 15.81
C GLU A 335 17.35 -17.70 14.46
N LEU A 336 17.22 -16.40 14.20
CA LEU A 336 17.65 -15.75 12.95
C LEU A 336 19.19 -15.66 12.83
N SER A 337 19.86 -15.54 13.97
CA SER A 337 21.31 -15.35 14.07
C SER A 337 22.13 -16.54 13.54
N ASN A 338 21.53 -17.73 13.52
CA ASN A 338 22.15 -18.97 13.04
C ASN A 338 21.93 -19.23 11.55
N THR A 339 21.06 -18.46 10.88
CA THR A 339 20.51 -18.83 9.57
C THR A 339 21.28 -18.26 8.38
N PHE A 340 22.03 -17.16 8.51
CA PHE A 340 22.55 -16.40 7.35
C PHE A 340 24.07 -16.43 7.16
N ARG A 341 24.67 -17.62 7.09
CA ARG A 341 26.07 -17.80 6.62
C ARG A 341 26.08 -18.42 5.23
N VAL A 342 26.86 -17.85 4.31
CA VAL A 342 27.04 -18.40 2.95
C VAL A 342 28.52 -18.64 2.63
N PRO A 343 28.81 -19.63 1.77
CA PRO A 343 30.15 -19.83 1.23
C PRO A 343 30.52 -18.73 0.23
N ASP A 344 31.51 -17.88 0.51
CA ASP A 344 32.03 -16.93 -0.46
C ASP A 344 33.08 -17.60 -1.36
N LEU A 345 32.74 -17.70 -2.66
CA LEU A 345 33.56 -18.37 -3.66
C LEU A 345 34.83 -17.58 -4.00
N LYS A 346 34.87 -16.27 -3.75
CA LYS A 346 36.04 -15.41 -4.05
C LYS A 346 37.08 -15.46 -2.94
N SER A 347 36.66 -15.36 -1.68
CA SER A 347 37.57 -15.41 -0.53
C SER A 347 37.89 -16.81 -0.03
N GLY A 348 37.13 -17.84 -0.45
CA GLY A 348 37.32 -19.22 0.01
C GLY A 348 36.95 -19.42 1.49
N ARG A 349 36.08 -18.56 2.04
CA ARG A 349 35.66 -18.54 3.44
C ARG A 349 34.14 -18.47 3.56
N MET A 350 33.61 -18.87 4.72
CA MET A 350 32.21 -18.60 5.06
C MET A 350 32.05 -17.13 5.44
N VAL A 351 31.10 -16.44 4.81
CA VAL A 351 30.78 -15.05 5.08
C VAL A 351 29.38 -14.96 5.69
N ARG A 352 29.22 -14.10 6.69
CA ARG A 352 27.92 -13.78 7.26
C ARG A 352 27.24 -12.72 6.40
N LEU A 353 25.99 -12.97 6.01
CA LEU A 353 25.19 -11.98 5.30
C LEU A 353 24.52 -10.99 6.27
N ILE A 354 24.42 -11.34 7.55
CA ILE A 354 23.81 -10.54 8.61
C ILE A 354 24.85 -9.93 9.56
N THR A 355 24.65 -8.67 9.94
CA THR A 355 25.28 -8.05 11.11
C THR A 355 24.65 -8.69 12.35
N GLN A 356 25.45 -9.34 13.20
CA GLN A 356 24.93 -10.14 14.33
C GLN A 356 23.89 -9.37 15.15
N LEU A 357 22.63 -9.81 15.11
CA LEU A 357 21.58 -9.27 15.97
C LEU A 357 21.93 -9.61 17.42
N SER A 358 21.82 -8.64 18.32
CA SER A 358 21.86 -8.94 19.76
C SER A 358 20.62 -9.77 20.15
N SER A 359 20.66 -10.48 21.28
CA SER A 359 19.50 -11.23 21.77
C SER A 359 18.27 -10.34 21.95
N LYS A 360 18.50 -9.09 22.36
CA LYS A 360 17.47 -8.06 22.48
C LYS A 360 16.94 -7.61 21.13
N GLU A 361 17.79 -7.39 20.13
CA GLU A 361 17.34 -7.06 18.76
C GLU A 361 16.52 -8.21 18.14
N GLU A 362 16.90 -9.45 18.41
CA GLU A 362 16.13 -10.62 18.01
C GLU A 362 14.76 -10.66 18.71
N GLU A 363 14.69 -10.42 20.02
CA GLU A 363 13.44 -10.31 20.76
C GLU A 363 12.53 -9.19 20.19
N MET A 364 13.09 -8.01 19.91
CA MET A 364 12.36 -6.89 19.30
C MET A 364 11.82 -7.24 17.91
N PHE A 365 12.58 -8.02 17.12
CA PHE A 365 12.11 -8.54 15.84
C PHE A 365 10.95 -9.51 16.03
N ARG A 366 11.05 -10.44 16.99
CA ARG A 366 9.94 -11.36 17.33
C ARG A 366 8.69 -10.60 17.73
N ASN A 367 8.83 -9.54 18.53
CA ASN A 367 7.70 -8.71 18.93
C ASN A 367 7.02 -8.04 17.74
N MET A 368 7.80 -7.53 16.76
CA MET A 368 7.26 -6.97 15.52
C MET A 368 6.45 -8.01 14.73
N ILE A 369 7.00 -9.22 14.56
CA ILE A 369 6.33 -10.33 13.86
C ILE A 369 5.09 -10.81 14.62
N ARG A 370 5.16 -10.92 15.96
CA ARG A 370 4.03 -11.29 16.83
C ARG A 370 2.86 -10.31 16.70
N ARG A 371 3.14 -9.00 16.68
CA ARG A 371 2.13 -7.94 16.47
C ARG A 371 1.47 -8.07 15.11
N LEU A 372 2.26 -8.20 14.05
CA LEU A 372 1.75 -8.41 12.69
C LEU A 372 0.89 -9.68 12.61
N ASN A 373 1.33 -10.78 13.23
CA ASN A 373 0.58 -12.04 13.31
C ASN A 373 -0.74 -11.89 14.04
N THR A 374 -0.78 -11.12 15.13
CA THR A 374 -1.99 -10.82 15.88
C THR A 374 -3.00 -10.05 15.01
N ILE A 375 -2.54 -9.03 14.27
CA ILE A 375 -3.37 -8.25 13.35
C ILE A 375 -3.92 -9.14 12.23
N VAL A 376 -3.06 -9.90 11.54
CA VAL A 376 -3.46 -10.74 10.40
C VAL A 376 -4.41 -11.87 10.84
N LYS A 377 -4.16 -12.49 11.99
CA LYS A 377 -5.05 -13.52 12.55
C LYS A 377 -6.43 -12.95 12.87
N SER A 378 -6.48 -11.80 13.56
CA SER A 378 -7.74 -11.14 13.89
C SER A 378 -8.50 -10.73 12.63
N ALA A 379 -7.80 -10.25 11.61
CA ALA A 379 -8.40 -9.91 10.33
C ALA A 379 -9.01 -11.14 9.63
N GLN A 380 -8.32 -12.28 9.65
CA GLN A 380 -8.85 -13.54 9.12
C GLN A 380 -10.13 -13.97 9.86
N GLU A 381 -10.14 -13.90 11.20
CA GLU A 381 -11.28 -14.27 12.06
C GLU A 381 -12.49 -13.35 11.82
N MET A 382 -12.26 -12.06 11.54
CA MET A 382 -13.29 -11.06 11.27
C MET A 382 -13.70 -10.97 9.78
N ASP A 383 -13.10 -11.78 8.91
CA ASP A 383 -13.23 -11.69 7.45
C ASP A 383 -12.87 -10.29 6.88
N VAL A 384 -11.87 -9.63 7.46
CA VAL A 384 -11.33 -8.36 6.96
C VAL A 384 -9.98 -8.62 6.30
N ARG A 385 -9.66 -7.84 5.27
CA ARG A 385 -8.37 -7.93 4.58
C ARG A 385 -7.37 -6.96 5.20
N VAL A 386 -6.09 -7.34 5.20
CA VAL A 386 -4.99 -6.50 5.67
C VAL A 386 -4.13 -6.13 4.48
N MET A 387 -3.78 -4.85 4.39
CA MET A 387 -2.95 -4.30 3.35
C MET A 387 -1.68 -3.75 3.96
N VAL A 388 -0.56 -4.38 3.66
CA VAL A 388 0.74 -3.89 4.09
C VAL A 388 1.17 -2.80 3.11
N ASP A 389 1.22 -1.57 3.60
CA ASP A 389 1.64 -0.41 2.83
C ASP A 389 3.14 -0.49 2.53
N ALA A 390 3.50 -0.11 1.31
CA ALA A 390 4.90 0.08 0.95
C ALA A 390 5.46 1.34 1.61
N GLU A 391 6.75 1.29 1.93
CA GLU A 391 7.49 2.38 2.57
C GLU A 391 8.69 2.77 1.68
N GLN A 392 9.77 3.28 2.27
CA GLN A 392 10.98 3.65 1.54
C GLN A 392 11.72 2.42 0.99
N THR A 393 12.50 2.61 -0.08
CA THR A 393 13.15 1.51 -0.82
C THR A 393 14.12 0.69 0.04
N TYR A 394 14.71 1.30 1.06
CA TYR A 394 15.65 0.64 1.97
C TYR A 394 14.99 -0.23 3.05
N PHE A 395 13.66 -0.15 3.22
CA PHE A 395 12.87 -1.09 4.05
C PHE A 395 12.09 -2.10 3.21
N GLN A 396 11.82 -1.76 1.95
CA GLN A 396 10.85 -2.49 1.12
C GLN A 396 11.20 -3.97 0.90
N PRO A 397 12.47 -4.40 0.73
CA PRO A 397 12.79 -5.83 0.60
C PRO A 397 12.35 -6.66 1.82
N ALA A 398 12.59 -6.18 3.04
CA ALA A 398 12.13 -6.83 4.26
C ALA A 398 10.60 -6.83 4.35
N ILE A 399 9.96 -5.68 4.10
CA ILE A 399 8.50 -5.54 4.15
C ILE A 399 7.83 -6.51 3.18
N SER A 400 8.28 -6.54 1.92
CA SER A 400 7.75 -7.44 0.90
C SER A 400 7.95 -8.91 1.27
N ARG A 401 9.14 -9.31 1.74
CA ARG A 401 9.42 -10.72 2.12
C ARG A 401 8.57 -11.17 3.30
N ILE A 402 8.47 -10.36 4.36
CA ILE A 402 7.62 -10.65 5.53
C ILE A 402 6.18 -10.79 5.06
N THR A 403 5.69 -9.85 4.26
CA THR A 403 4.31 -9.86 3.76
C THR A 403 4.02 -11.13 2.93
N LEU A 404 4.95 -11.55 2.07
CA LEU A 404 4.80 -12.80 1.31
C LEU A 404 4.75 -14.04 2.20
N GLU A 405 5.53 -14.11 3.28
CA GLU A 405 5.45 -15.21 4.24
C GLU A 405 4.09 -15.23 4.95
N PHE A 406 3.54 -14.06 5.29
CA PHE A 406 2.19 -13.95 5.84
C PHE A 406 1.11 -14.35 4.82
N MET A 407 1.26 -14.00 3.54
CA MET A 407 0.38 -14.52 2.48
C MET A 407 0.48 -16.04 2.40
N ARG A 408 1.70 -16.60 2.37
CA ARG A 408 1.90 -18.05 2.33
C ARG A 408 1.23 -18.74 3.52
N LYS A 409 1.27 -18.15 4.72
CA LYS A 409 0.65 -18.70 5.93
C LYS A 409 -0.88 -18.57 5.92
N TYR A 410 -1.43 -17.40 5.61
CA TYR A 410 -2.83 -17.06 5.83
C TYR A 410 -3.72 -17.06 4.57
N ASN A 411 -3.16 -16.77 3.40
CA ASN A 411 -3.92 -16.69 2.15
C ASN A 411 -4.13 -18.09 1.53
N LYS A 412 -4.89 -18.95 2.22
CA LYS A 412 -5.12 -20.35 1.79
C LYS A 412 -6.38 -20.53 0.93
N GLU A 413 -7.44 -19.82 1.26
CA GLU A 413 -8.76 -19.92 0.59
C GLU A 413 -9.14 -18.63 -0.13
N LYS A 414 -8.57 -17.51 0.31
CA LYS A 414 -8.79 -16.16 -0.25
C LYS A 414 -7.59 -15.27 0.07
N ALA A 415 -7.42 -14.21 -0.71
CA ALA A 415 -6.44 -13.17 -0.40
C ALA A 415 -6.93 -12.35 0.81
N ILE A 416 -6.32 -12.58 1.98
CA ILE A 416 -6.51 -11.78 3.21
C ILE A 416 -5.43 -10.72 3.30
N VAL A 417 -4.17 -11.11 3.12
CA VAL A 417 -2.99 -10.23 3.18
C VAL A 417 -2.65 -9.75 1.77
N PHE A 418 -2.44 -8.44 1.63
CA PHE A 418 -2.04 -7.78 0.39
C PHE A 418 -0.69 -7.08 0.59
N ASN A 419 0.20 -7.25 -0.40
CA ASN A 419 1.46 -6.50 -0.49
C ASN A 419 1.26 -5.29 -1.41
N THR A 420 1.92 -4.18 -1.12
CA THR A 420 1.86 -2.98 -1.95
C THR A 420 3.11 -2.89 -2.84
N TYR A 421 2.91 -2.81 -4.14
CA TYR A 421 3.97 -2.67 -5.14
C TYR A 421 3.97 -1.26 -5.72
N GLN A 422 5.15 -0.63 -5.71
CA GLN A 422 5.34 0.76 -6.15
C GLN A 422 5.89 0.79 -7.58
N CYS A 423 5.03 1.09 -8.56
CA CYS A 423 5.37 1.07 -9.98
C CYS A 423 6.23 2.26 -10.46
N TYR A 424 6.58 3.20 -9.58
CA TYR A 424 7.64 4.18 -9.84
C TYR A 424 9.06 3.57 -9.73
N LEU A 425 9.21 2.33 -9.25
CA LEU A 425 10.49 1.63 -9.17
C LEU A 425 10.76 0.87 -10.46
N ARG A 426 12.05 0.77 -10.81
CA ARG A 426 12.52 0.02 -11.97
C ARG A 426 12.27 -1.49 -11.86
N GLU A 427 12.30 -2.03 -10.64
CA GLU A 427 12.14 -3.47 -10.38
C GLU A 427 10.69 -3.90 -10.14
N ALA A 428 9.71 -2.98 -10.16
CA ALA A 428 8.34 -3.29 -9.76
C ALA A 428 7.72 -4.46 -10.54
N PHE A 429 7.92 -4.49 -11.86
CA PHE A 429 7.46 -5.59 -12.71
C PHE A 429 8.12 -6.93 -12.34
N ASN A 430 9.44 -6.93 -12.13
CA ASN A 430 10.21 -8.12 -11.80
C ASN A 430 9.77 -8.70 -10.45
N GLU A 431 9.60 -7.84 -9.43
CA GLU A 431 9.12 -8.27 -8.10
C GLU A 431 7.73 -8.90 -8.19
N VAL A 432 6.77 -8.26 -8.86
CA VAL A 432 5.41 -8.80 -9.02
C VAL A 432 5.41 -10.12 -9.79
N ALA A 433 6.15 -10.21 -10.89
CA ALA A 433 6.25 -11.44 -11.68
C ALA A 433 6.86 -12.60 -10.88
N THR A 434 7.88 -12.30 -10.06
CA THR A 434 8.54 -13.25 -9.14
C THR A 434 7.55 -13.75 -8.10
N ASP A 435 6.85 -12.83 -7.44
CA ASP A 435 5.94 -13.16 -6.34
C ASP A 435 4.69 -13.90 -6.83
N LEU A 436 4.18 -13.58 -8.03
CA LEU A 436 3.13 -14.33 -8.72
C LEU A 436 3.55 -15.78 -8.99
N GLU A 437 4.79 -15.98 -9.47
CA GLU A 437 5.32 -17.33 -9.70
C GLU A 437 5.54 -18.08 -8.38
N GLN A 438 6.03 -17.40 -7.33
CA GLN A 438 6.15 -18.00 -6.01
C GLN A 438 4.77 -18.43 -5.46
N ALA A 439 3.76 -17.56 -5.57
CA ALA A 439 2.39 -17.86 -5.13
C ALA A 439 1.80 -19.08 -5.83
N LYS A 440 2.02 -19.18 -7.14
CA LYS A 440 1.61 -20.35 -7.94
C LYS A 440 2.31 -21.63 -7.47
N ARG A 441 3.62 -21.60 -7.28
CA ARG A 441 4.42 -22.78 -6.91
C ARG A 441 4.14 -23.27 -5.49
N GLN A 442 3.96 -22.35 -4.56
CA GLN A 442 3.70 -22.64 -3.15
C GLN A 442 2.21 -22.69 -2.82
N ASN A 443 1.34 -22.59 -3.84
CA ASN A 443 -0.11 -22.71 -3.78
C ASN A 443 -0.76 -21.86 -2.67
N PHE A 444 -0.56 -20.54 -2.74
CA PHE A 444 -1.27 -19.58 -1.91
C PHE A 444 -1.93 -18.49 -2.76
N TYR A 445 -2.94 -17.83 -2.21
CA TYR A 445 -3.68 -16.75 -2.87
C TYR A 445 -2.82 -15.46 -2.82
N PHE A 446 -2.46 -14.93 -3.98
CA PHE A 446 -1.67 -13.73 -4.14
C PHE A 446 -2.55 -12.48 -3.99
N GLY A 447 -2.11 -11.51 -3.17
CA GLY A 447 -2.78 -10.23 -3.00
C GLY A 447 -1.84 -9.07 -3.32
N ALA A 448 -2.14 -8.25 -4.32
CA ALA A 448 -1.32 -7.10 -4.68
C ALA A 448 -2.12 -5.80 -4.72
N LYS A 449 -1.56 -4.74 -4.16
CA LYS A 449 -1.97 -3.35 -4.39
C LYS A 449 -0.92 -2.68 -5.26
N LEU A 450 -1.32 -2.23 -6.45
CA LEU A 450 -0.46 -1.50 -7.36
C LEU A 450 -0.67 -0.01 -7.13
N VAL A 451 0.40 0.70 -6.79
CA VAL A 451 0.46 2.16 -6.67
C VAL A 451 1.57 2.70 -7.56
N ARG A 452 1.58 4.00 -7.84
CA ARG A 452 2.78 4.63 -8.40
C ARG A 452 3.90 4.70 -7.36
N GLY A 453 3.68 5.44 -6.28
CA GLY A 453 4.64 5.61 -5.19
C GLY A 453 4.52 6.99 -4.56
N ALA A 454 4.96 7.15 -3.31
CA ALA A 454 4.83 8.41 -2.55
C ALA A 454 6.19 9.05 -2.18
N TYR A 455 7.30 8.34 -2.42
CA TYR A 455 8.63 8.72 -1.92
C TYR A 455 9.60 9.21 -3.03
N LEU A 456 9.12 9.48 -4.26
CA LEU A 456 9.94 9.71 -5.46
C LEU A 456 11.06 10.75 -5.28
N GLU A 457 10.71 11.94 -4.75
CA GLU A 457 11.68 13.03 -4.59
C GLU A 457 12.71 12.71 -3.51
N GLN A 458 12.31 12.02 -2.44
CA GLN A 458 13.20 11.58 -1.36
C GLN A 458 14.17 10.50 -1.86
N GLU A 459 13.68 9.49 -2.57
CA GLU A 459 14.51 8.39 -3.10
C GLU A 459 15.60 8.89 -4.04
N ARG A 460 15.25 9.80 -4.95
CA ARG A 460 16.21 10.44 -5.87
C ARG A 460 17.27 11.25 -5.12
N ALA A 461 16.85 12.07 -4.15
CA ALA A 461 17.77 12.86 -3.35
C ALA A 461 18.72 11.98 -2.52
N ARG A 462 18.21 10.89 -1.96
CA ARG A 462 19.00 9.93 -1.17
C ARG A 462 20.00 9.17 -2.03
N ALA A 463 19.59 8.67 -3.19
CA ALA A 463 20.46 7.99 -4.14
C ALA A 463 21.65 8.87 -4.58
N ALA A 464 21.37 10.13 -4.92
CA ALA A 464 22.39 11.11 -5.28
C ALA A 464 23.37 11.40 -4.12
N ALA A 465 22.86 11.59 -2.90
CA ALA A 465 23.68 11.91 -1.73
C ALA A 465 24.57 10.73 -1.27
N LEU A 466 24.09 9.50 -1.40
CA LEU A 466 24.83 8.29 -0.97
C LEU A 466 25.62 7.63 -2.12
N GLY A 467 25.43 8.09 -3.35
CA GLY A 467 26.16 7.63 -4.53
C GLY A 467 25.81 6.21 -4.96
N TYR A 468 24.52 5.82 -4.89
CA TYR A 468 24.00 4.59 -5.49
C TYR A 468 23.02 4.89 -6.64
N PRO A 469 22.78 3.94 -7.57
CA PRO A 469 21.87 4.17 -8.70
C PRO A 469 20.46 4.55 -8.26
N ASP A 470 19.85 5.53 -8.94
CA ASP A 470 18.46 5.91 -8.71
C ASP A 470 17.54 4.69 -8.95
N PRO A 471 16.80 4.21 -7.93
CA PRO A 471 15.94 3.04 -8.06
C PRO A 471 14.65 3.35 -8.82
N THR A 472 14.39 4.62 -9.13
CA THR A 472 13.13 5.11 -9.70
C THR A 472 13.16 5.15 -11.24
N ASN A 473 11.97 5.11 -11.82
CA ASN A 473 11.78 5.34 -13.24
C ASN A 473 12.12 6.80 -13.59
N PRO A 474 12.71 7.06 -14.77
CA PRO A 474 13.22 8.39 -15.10
C PRO A 474 12.11 9.43 -15.24
N THR A 475 10.97 9.03 -15.83
CA THR A 475 9.87 9.94 -16.14
C THR A 475 8.53 9.43 -15.61
N TYR A 476 7.54 10.33 -15.66
CA TYR A 476 6.16 10.01 -15.36
C TYR A 476 5.58 8.95 -16.32
N GLU A 477 5.91 9.09 -17.60
CA GLU A 477 5.48 8.19 -18.67
C GLU A 477 6.06 6.80 -18.44
N ALA A 478 7.35 6.70 -18.09
CA ALA A 478 7.99 5.43 -17.75
C ALA A 478 7.37 4.78 -16.51
N THR A 479 6.98 5.58 -15.50
CA THR A 479 6.22 5.09 -14.33
C THR A 479 4.83 4.57 -14.73
N THR A 480 4.18 5.24 -15.67
CA THR A 480 2.86 4.83 -16.17
C THR A 480 2.96 3.53 -16.97
N GLU A 481 3.96 3.42 -17.83
CA GLU A 481 4.26 2.18 -18.57
C GLU A 481 4.57 1.03 -17.62
N MET A 482 5.43 1.25 -16.61
CA MET A 482 5.72 0.25 -15.57
C MET A 482 4.45 -0.21 -14.85
N TYR A 483 3.56 0.72 -14.50
CA TYR A 483 2.26 0.39 -13.88
C TYR A 483 1.40 -0.48 -14.81
N HIS A 484 1.25 -0.07 -16.07
CA HIS A 484 0.44 -0.78 -17.05
C HIS A 484 1.00 -2.17 -17.37
N ASN A 485 2.31 -2.31 -17.51
CA ASN A 485 2.98 -3.60 -17.73
C ASN A 485 2.79 -4.53 -16.52
N THR A 486 2.95 -4.02 -15.31
CA THR A 486 2.76 -4.77 -14.06
C THR A 486 1.32 -5.27 -13.92
N LEU A 487 0.34 -4.39 -14.17
CA LEU A 487 -1.07 -4.76 -14.17
C LEU A 487 -1.38 -5.80 -15.26
N THR A 488 -0.85 -5.59 -16.46
CA THR A 488 -1.06 -6.50 -17.60
C THR A 488 -0.54 -7.90 -17.30
N GLU A 489 0.62 -8.05 -16.63
CA GLU A 489 1.12 -9.36 -16.20
C GLU A 489 0.16 -10.04 -15.22
N CYS A 490 -0.36 -9.31 -14.22
CA CYS A 490 -1.35 -9.86 -13.29
C CYS A 490 -2.61 -10.34 -14.03
N LEU A 491 -3.14 -9.51 -14.93
CA LEU A 491 -4.32 -9.82 -15.74
C LEU A 491 -4.09 -10.99 -16.69
N ARG A 492 -2.88 -11.10 -17.27
CA ARG A 492 -2.48 -12.21 -18.12
C ARG A 492 -2.54 -13.53 -17.34
N ARG A 493 -2.02 -13.56 -16.11
CA ARG A 493 -2.10 -14.76 -15.23
C ARG A 493 -3.54 -15.10 -14.87
N ILE A 494 -4.37 -14.10 -14.54
CA ILE A 494 -5.81 -14.32 -14.28
C ILE A 494 -6.50 -14.94 -15.50
N LYS A 495 -6.23 -14.41 -16.71
CA LYS A 495 -6.77 -14.94 -17.96
C LYS A 495 -6.34 -16.38 -18.20
N GLU A 496 -5.06 -16.71 -17.98
CA GLU A 496 -4.56 -18.09 -18.07
C GLU A 496 -5.30 -19.05 -17.13
N MET A 497 -5.53 -18.63 -15.90
CA MET A 497 -6.29 -19.42 -14.92
C MET A 497 -7.73 -19.63 -15.38
N LYS A 498 -8.39 -18.56 -15.85
CA LYS A 498 -9.74 -18.64 -16.41
C LYS A 498 -9.83 -19.64 -17.56
N MET A 499 -8.89 -19.59 -18.50
CA MET A 499 -8.85 -20.50 -19.66
C MET A 499 -8.64 -21.96 -19.26
N LYS A 500 -7.97 -22.21 -18.12
CA LYS A 500 -7.77 -23.55 -17.57
C LYS A 500 -8.90 -24.03 -16.64
N GLY A 501 -9.90 -23.19 -16.39
CA GLY A 501 -10.95 -23.47 -15.40
C GLY A 501 -10.45 -23.45 -13.95
N GLU A 502 -9.31 -22.81 -13.68
CA GLU A 502 -8.77 -22.63 -12.33
C GLU A 502 -9.45 -21.45 -11.61
N ASP A 503 -9.44 -21.45 -10.28
CA ASP A 503 -10.01 -20.36 -9.48
C ASP A 503 -9.22 -19.05 -9.66
N MET A 504 -9.79 -18.12 -10.42
CA MET A 504 -9.21 -16.79 -10.66
C MET A 504 -8.99 -16.00 -9.37
N LYS A 505 -9.73 -16.29 -8.29
CA LYS A 505 -9.63 -15.58 -7.01
C LYS A 505 -8.31 -15.84 -6.30
N LYS A 506 -7.51 -16.81 -6.76
CA LYS A 506 -6.11 -16.97 -6.33
C LYS A 506 -5.26 -15.72 -6.59
N ILE A 507 -5.69 -14.81 -7.45
CA ILE A 507 -5.01 -13.53 -7.66
C ILE A 507 -6.01 -12.40 -7.37
N GLY A 508 -5.77 -11.68 -6.28
CA GLY A 508 -6.51 -10.47 -5.91
C GLY A 508 -5.67 -9.22 -6.16
N ILE A 509 -6.16 -8.32 -7.00
CA ILE A 509 -5.46 -7.08 -7.38
C ILE A 509 -6.25 -5.85 -6.95
N MET A 510 -5.54 -4.86 -6.41
CA MET A 510 -6.03 -3.51 -6.20
C MET A 510 -5.31 -2.53 -7.12
N VAL A 511 -6.06 -1.89 -8.00
CA VAL A 511 -5.62 -0.78 -8.85
C VAL A 511 -5.80 0.53 -8.08
N ALA A 512 -4.78 0.94 -7.34
CA ALA A 512 -4.80 2.19 -6.58
C ALA A 512 -4.24 3.34 -7.42
N SER A 513 -5.13 4.13 -8.02
CA SER A 513 -4.78 5.27 -8.88
C SER A 513 -5.91 6.30 -8.95
N HIS A 514 -5.51 7.57 -8.94
CA HIS A 514 -6.36 8.71 -9.26
C HIS A 514 -6.26 9.15 -10.73
N ASN A 515 -5.36 8.52 -11.49
CA ASN A 515 -5.18 8.84 -12.89
C ASN A 515 -6.27 8.14 -13.71
N GLU A 516 -7.11 8.95 -14.34
CA GLU A 516 -8.23 8.54 -15.17
C GLU A 516 -7.82 7.58 -16.29
N ASP A 517 -6.72 7.87 -17.00
CA ASP A 517 -6.24 7.02 -18.09
C ASP A 517 -5.82 5.63 -17.60
N THR A 518 -5.14 5.54 -16.45
CA THR A 518 -4.79 4.26 -15.82
C THR A 518 -6.04 3.48 -15.38
N VAL A 519 -7.06 4.18 -14.87
CA VAL A 519 -8.33 3.55 -14.49
C VAL A 519 -9.06 3.01 -15.74
N ARG A 520 -9.18 3.82 -16.80
CA ARG A 520 -9.76 3.39 -18.07
C ARG A 520 -8.99 2.22 -18.69
N PHE A 521 -7.65 2.28 -18.66
CA PHE A 521 -6.80 1.19 -19.13
C PHE A 521 -7.11 -0.12 -18.39
N ALA A 522 -7.22 -0.09 -17.07
CA ALA A 522 -7.55 -1.28 -16.27
C ALA A 522 -8.93 -1.84 -16.63
N ILE A 523 -9.96 -0.99 -16.73
CA ILE A 523 -11.32 -1.39 -17.12
C ILE A 523 -11.34 -2.01 -18.52
N GLN A 524 -10.65 -1.39 -19.47
CA GLN A 524 -10.55 -1.89 -20.84
C GLN A 524 -9.87 -3.27 -20.87
N LYS A 525 -8.78 -3.45 -20.11
CA LYS A 525 -8.11 -4.75 -20.01
C LYS A 525 -8.97 -5.81 -19.34
N MET A 526 -9.76 -5.46 -18.33
CA MET A 526 -10.74 -6.36 -17.72
C MET A 526 -11.76 -6.86 -18.76
N LYS A 527 -12.33 -5.95 -19.55
CA LYS A 527 -13.26 -6.31 -20.65
C LYS A 527 -12.60 -7.22 -21.69
N GLU A 528 -11.37 -6.93 -22.09
CA GLU A 528 -10.62 -7.74 -23.08
C GLU A 528 -10.39 -9.20 -22.63
N ILE A 529 -10.31 -9.45 -21.33
CA ILE A 529 -10.14 -10.80 -20.77
C ILE A 529 -11.46 -11.40 -20.23
N GLY A 530 -12.56 -10.65 -20.34
CA GLY A 530 -13.88 -11.00 -19.83
C GLY A 530 -13.93 -11.15 -18.31
N VAL A 531 -13.14 -10.38 -17.57
CA VAL A 531 -13.24 -10.33 -16.10
C VAL A 531 -14.29 -9.28 -15.75
N GLU A 532 -15.34 -9.73 -15.07
CA GLU A 532 -16.44 -8.88 -14.64
C GLU A 532 -16.22 -8.42 -13.18
N PRO A 533 -16.81 -7.28 -12.76
CA PRO A 533 -16.73 -6.83 -11.36
C PRO A 533 -17.16 -7.89 -10.33
N GLU A 534 -18.12 -8.74 -10.68
CA GLU A 534 -18.67 -9.81 -9.84
C GLU A 534 -17.65 -10.93 -9.56
N ASP A 535 -16.61 -11.08 -10.40
CA ASP A 535 -15.54 -12.05 -10.19
C ASP A 535 -14.74 -11.75 -8.92
N LYS A 536 -14.78 -10.50 -8.43
CA LYS A 536 -14.13 -10.02 -7.19
C LYS A 536 -12.61 -10.23 -7.16
N VAL A 537 -11.98 -10.34 -8.33
CA VAL A 537 -10.53 -10.48 -8.51
C VAL A 537 -9.81 -9.13 -8.57
N ILE A 538 -10.50 -8.07 -9.00
CA ILE A 538 -9.95 -6.71 -9.11
C ILE A 538 -10.80 -5.75 -8.29
N CYS A 539 -10.13 -4.81 -7.63
CA CYS A 539 -10.73 -3.66 -6.98
C CYS A 539 -9.95 -2.41 -7.34
N PHE A 540 -10.60 -1.25 -7.22
CA PHE A 540 -9.96 0.04 -7.47
C PHE A 540 -9.74 0.74 -6.12
N GLY A 541 -8.82 1.69 -6.09
CA GLY A 541 -8.45 2.34 -4.84
C GLY A 541 -8.16 3.82 -5.05
N GLN A 542 -8.80 4.67 -4.25
CA GLN A 542 -8.64 6.11 -4.29
C GLN A 542 -8.73 6.70 -2.88
N LEU A 543 -7.87 7.67 -2.55
CA LEU A 543 -8.00 8.43 -1.31
C LEU A 543 -9.35 9.15 -1.22
N LEU A 544 -9.88 9.24 0.00
CA LEU A 544 -11.15 9.89 0.29
C LEU A 544 -11.15 11.34 -0.22
N ALA A 545 -12.26 11.70 -0.86
CA ALA A 545 -12.58 13.06 -1.28
C ALA A 545 -11.64 13.67 -2.32
N MET A 546 -10.83 12.86 -3.01
CA MET A 546 -9.92 13.26 -4.08
C MET A 546 -10.58 13.38 -5.46
N CYS A 547 -10.72 12.25 -6.16
CA CYS A 547 -11.25 12.18 -7.52
C CYS A 547 -12.61 11.48 -7.46
N ASP A 548 -13.52 12.05 -6.67
CA ASP A 548 -14.87 11.49 -6.43
C ASP A 548 -15.63 11.27 -7.76
N TYR A 549 -15.34 12.09 -8.78
CA TYR A 549 -15.86 11.94 -10.14
C TYR A 549 -15.43 10.65 -10.87
N ILE A 550 -14.36 9.99 -10.41
CA ILE A 550 -13.96 8.65 -10.85
C ILE A 550 -14.51 7.60 -9.87
N THR A 551 -14.41 7.86 -8.57
CA THR A 551 -14.80 6.92 -7.50
C THR A 551 -16.26 6.50 -7.58
N PHE A 552 -17.21 7.44 -7.67
CA PHE A 552 -18.64 7.12 -7.59
C PHE A 552 -19.18 6.40 -8.82
N PRO A 553 -18.85 6.79 -10.07
CA PRO A 553 -19.25 6.02 -11.25
C PRO A 553 -18.80 4.56 -11.19
N LEU A 554 -17.58 4.31 -10.70
CA LEU A 554 -17.10 2.95 -10.48
C LEU A 554 -17.80 2.25 -9.29
N GLY A 555 -18.14 2.97 -8.23
CA GLY A 555 -18.87 2.43 -7.07
C GLY A 555 -20.25 1.88 -7.45
N MET A 556 -20.92 2.52 -8.42
CA MET A 556 -22.25 2.10 -8.90
C MET A 556 -22.26 0.71 -9.56
N ILE A 557 -21.10 0.16 -9.93
CA ILE A 557 -20.95 -1.19 -10.49
C ILE A 557 -20.27 -2.18 -9.53
N GLU A 558 -20.38 -1.95 -8.20
CA GLU A 558 -19.82 -2.79 -7.13
C GLU A 558 -18.30 -2.94 -7.11
N ILE A 559 -17.57 -1.96 -7.65
CA ILE A 559 -16.12 -1.89 -7.50
C ILE A 559 -15.76 -1.38 -6.10
N ARG A 560 -14.82 -2.05 -5.41
CA ARG A 560 -14.36 -1.64 -4.07
C ARG A 560 -13.51 -0.38 -4.15
N PHE A 561 -13.46 0.42 -3.08
CA PHE A 561 -12.74 1.70 -3.01
C PHE A 561 -11.91 1.84 -1.74
N ILE A 562 -11.03 2.85 -1.69
CA ILE A 562 -10.26 3.27 -0.51
C ILE A 562 -10.98 4.49 0.09
N SER A 563 -10.91 4.66 1.41
CA SER A 563 -11.33 5.88 2.08
C SER A 563 -10.50 6.06 3.34
N ASN A 564 -9.39 6.78 3.23
CA ASN A 564 -8.55 7.13 4.37
C ASN A 564 -9.30 7.88 5.46
#